data_AF-A0A8X6PCT2-F1
#
_entry.id   AF-A0A8X6PCT2-F1
#
_cell.length_a   1.000
_cell.length_b   1.000
_cell.length_c   1.000
_cell.angle_alpha   90.00
_cell.angle_beta   90.00
_cell.angle_gamma   90.00
#
_symmetry.space_group_name_H-M   'P 1'
#
loop_
_entity.id
_entity.type
_entity.pdbx_description
1 polymer ?
#
loop_
_entity_poly.entity_id
_entity_poly.type
_entity_poly.pdbx_seq_one_letter_code
_entity_poly.pdbx_strand_id
1 'polypeptide(L)' 'HMGDLGNIQAGNNGVATINIIDHQLRLCGPLSIMGRAIVIHANRDDLGLGGNEESLKTGNAGARVGCCVIGAAPLQG' A
#
# COMPACT_ATOMS: atom_id res chain seq x y z
N HIS A 1 3.29 -9.43 3.78
CA HIS A 1 2.43 -9.07 4.91
C HIS A 1 1.00 -8.78 4.44
N MET A 2 0.01 -8.70 5.35
CA MET A 2 -1.37 -8.36 4.98
C MET A 2 -1.52 -7.01 4.28
N GLY A 3 -0.65 -6.04 4.59
CA GLY A 3 -0.68 -4.70 3.99
C GLY A 3 0.07 -4.57 2.67
N ASP A 4 0.64 -5.66 2.14
CA ASP A 4 1.44 -5.62 0.93
C ASP A 4 0.51 -5.62 -0.28
N LEU A 5 0.29 -4.43 -0.85
CA LEU A 5 -0.49 -4.25 -2.08
C LEU A 5 0.41 -4.22 -3.34
N GLY A 6 1.72 -4.34 -3.17
CA GLY A 6 2.72 -4.36 -4.23
C GLY A 6 3.01 -2.99 -4.83
N ASN A 7 3.45 -2.99 -6.09
CA ASN A 7 3.87 -1.79 -6.80
C ASN A 7 2.75 -1.16 -7.62
N ILE A 8 2.80 0.18 -7.74
CA ILE A 8 1.96 0.95 -8.66
C ILE A 8 2.82 1.59 -9.75
N GLN A 9 2.24 1.85 -10.91
CA GLN A 9 2.93 2.51 -12.02
C GLN A 9 2.41 3.94 -12.17
N ALA A 10 3.25 4.92 -11.89
CA ALA A 10 2.99 6.30 -12.28
C ALA A 10 3.35 6.49 -13.77
N GLY A 11 2.51 7.25 -14.49
CA GLY A 11 2.79 7.67 -15.85
C GLY A 11 3.84 8.78 -15.91
N ASN A 12 4.17 9.23 -17.12
CA ASN A 12 5.20 10.26 -17.36
C ASN A 12 4.88 11.62 -16.70
N ASN A 13 3.63 11.86 -16.33
CA ASN A 13 3.18 13.05 -15.60
C ASN A 13 3.23 12.88 -14.07
N GLY A 14 3.75 11.74 -13.56
CA GLY A 14 3.80 11.43 -12.14
C GLY A 14 2.47 10.95 -11.54
N VAL A 15 1.42 10.74 -12.34
CA VAL A 15 0.10 10.32 -11.86
C VAL A 15 -0.05 8.81 -12.01
N ALA A 16 -0.49 8.13 -10.95
CA ALA A 16 -0.90 6.74 -10.96
C ALA A 16 -2.41 6.64 -10.71
N THR A 17 -3.16 6.13 -11.69
CA THR A 17 -4.57 5.74 -11.51
C THR A 17 -4.60 4.23 -11.29
N ILE A 18 -5.10 3.79 -10.14
CA ILE A 18 -5.02 2.41 -9.71
C ILE A 18 -6.40 1.85 -9.37
N ASN A 19 -6.58 0.56 -9.63
CA ASN A 19 -7.71 -0.23 -9.15
C ASN A 19 -7.16 -1.60 -8.71
N ILE A 20 -7.07 -1.82 -7.40
CA ILE A 20 -6.49 -3.03 -6.80
C ILE A 20 -7.60 -3.75 -6.05
N ILE A 21 -7.73 -5.05 -6.28
CA ILE A 21 -8.63 -5.92 -5.54
C ILE A 21 -7.78 -6.79 -4.61
N ASP A 22 -8.07 -6.75 -3.32
CA ASP A 22 -7.45 -7.59 -2.31
C ASP A 22 -8.51 -8.34 -1.50
N HIS A 23 -8.18 -9.55 -1.04
CA HIS A 23 -9.11 -10.43 -0.32
C HIS A 23 -8.72 -10.63 1.16
N GLN A 24 -7.57 -10.14 1.60
CA GLN A 24 -7.10 -10.24 2.98
C GLN A 24 -7.50 -9.02 3.81
N LEU A 25 -7.48 -7.83 3.20
CA LEU A 25 -7.85 -6.58 3.83
C LEU A 25 -9.36 -6.52 4.12
N ARG A 26 -9.71 -6.03 5.31
CA ARG A 26 -11.11 -5.96 5.79
C ARG A 26 -11.40 -4.57 6.31
N LEU A 27 -12.60 -4.05 6.06
CA LEU A 27 -13.06 -2.76 6.59
C LEU A 27 -13.79 -2.89 7.94
N CYS A 28 -14.03 -4.12 8.41
CA CYS A 28 -14.75 -4.41 9.64
C CYS A 28 -14.22 -5.67 10.33
N GLY A 29 -14.57 -5.83 11.60
CA GLY A 29 -14.07 -6.91 12.46
C GLY A 29 -12.69 -6.62 13.07
N PRO A 30 -12.11 -7.60 13.80
CA PRO A 30 -10.90 -7.40 14.62
C PRO A 30 -9.63 -7.08 13.81
N LEU A 31 -9.59 -7.48 12.54
CA LEU A 31 -8.48 -7.21 11.62
C LEU A 31 -8.77 -6.01 10.70
N SER A 32 -9.73 -5.15 11.06
CA SER A 32 -10.10 -4.00 10.25
C SER A 32 -8.91 -3.07 9.98
N ILE A 33 -8.88 -2.50 8.78
CA ILE A 33 -7.89 -1.51 8.34
C ILE A 33 -8.38 -0.07 8.54
N MET A 34 -9.62 0.12 9.00
CA MET A 34 -10.15 1.45 9.32
C MET A 34 -9.26 2.14 10.37
N GLY A 35 -8.91 3.40 10.14
CA GLY A 35 -7.99 4.16 11.00
C GLY A 35 -6.51 3.81 10.82
N ARG A 36 -6.16 2.81 9.99
CA ARG A 36 -4.77 2.57 9.55
C ARG A 36 -4.41 3.52 8.40
N ALA A 37 -3.23 3.34 7.81
CA ALA A 37 -2.75 4.20 6.74
C ALA A 37 -2.46 3.45 5.45
N ILE A 38 -2.70 4.12 4.31
CA ILE A 38 -2.06 3.81 3.03
C ILE A 38 -0.77 4.63 2.94
N VAL A 39 0.30 4.02 2.45
CA VAL A 39 1.62 4.65 2.32
C VAL A 39 2.15 4.43 0.91
N ILE A 40 2.64 5.50 0.28
CA ILE A 40 3.38 5.44 -0.98
C ILE A 40 4.86 5.57 -0.67
N HIS A 41 5.66 4.68 -1.24
CA HIS A 41 7.10 4.62 -1.07
C HIS A 41 7.84 5.26 -2.26
N ALA A 42 9.06 5.73 -2.01
CA ALA A 42 9.90 6.41 -2.99
C ALA A 42 10.43 5.48 -4.09
N ASN A 43 10.70 4.23 -3.73
CA ASN A 43 11.29 3.23 -4.62
C ASN A 43 10.32 2.07 -4.85
N ARG A 44 10.64 1.29 -5.88
CA ARG A 44 9.96 0.03 -6.19
C ARG A 44 10.19 -0.97 -5.06
N ASP A 45 9.12 -1.61 -4.63
CA ASP A 45 9.12 -2.78 -3.75
C ASP A 45 9.68 -4.00 -4.51
N ASP A 46 10.69 -4.65 -3.95
CA ASP A 46 11.34 -5.84 -4.51
C ASP A 46 10.62 -7.16 -4.19
N LEU A 47 9.49 -7.08 -3.48
CA LEU A 47 8.58 -8.17 -3.14
C LEU A 47 9.22 -9.27 -2.28
N GLY A 48 10.24 -8.93 -1.50
CA GLY A 48 10.98 -9.91 -0.69
C GLY A 48 12.02 -10.70 -1.46
N LEU A 49 12.30 -10.32 -2.72
CA LEU A 49 13.21 -11.04 -3.63
C LEU A 49 14.60 -10.41 -3.73
N GLY A 50 14.90 -9.38 -2.94
CA GLY A 50 16.18 -8.66 -2.93
C GLY A 50 17.32 -9.40 -2.21
N GLY A 51 17.04 -10.52 -1.54
CA GLY A 51 18.07 -11.37 -0.94
C GLY A 51 18.75 -10.80 0.32
N ASN A 52 18.14 -9.79 0.95
CA ASN A 52 18.63 -9.20 2.19
C ASN A 52 17.51 -9.10 3.24
N GLU A 53 17.86 -8.84 4.50
CA GLU A 53 16.89 -8.82 5.60
C GLU A 53 15.82 -7.73 5.42
N GLU A 54 16.20 -6.58 4.86
CA GLU A 54 15.29 -5.46 4.65
C GLU A 54 14.25 -5.74 3.56
N SER A 55 14.61 -6.52 2.54
CA SER A 55 13.69 -7.02 1.50
C SER A 55 12.51 -7.77 2.11
N LEU A 56 12.77 -8.64 3.10
CA LEU A 56 11.73 -9.42 3.78
C LEU A 56 10.82 -8.57 4.67
N LYS A 57 11.25 -7.35 5.03
CA LYS A 57 10.53 -6.47 5.96
C LYS A 57 9.74 -5.38 5.23
N THR A 58 10.38 -4.68 4.29
CA THR A 58 9.86 -3.46 3.67
C THR A 58 9.96 -3.49 2.13
N GLY A 59 10.40 -4.61 1.56
CA GLY A 59 10.59 -4.72 0.12
C GLY A 59 11.67 -3.79 -0.44
N ASN A 60 12.56 -3.26 0.41
CA ASN A 60 13.53 -2.21 0.03
C ASN A 60 12.88 -0.98 -0.64
N ALA A 61 11.59 -0.70 -0.37
CA ALA A 61 10.84 0.37 -1.02
C ALA A 61 11.29 1.78 -0.60
N GLY A 62 12.13 1.90 0.43
CA GLY A 62 12.74 3.15 0.83
C GLY A 62 11.77 4.12 1.54
N ALA A 63 12.02 5.42 1.40
CA ALA A 63 11.33 6.48 2.14
C ALA A 63 9.82 6.54 1.83
N ARG A 64 9.04 7.02 2.81
CA ARG A 64 7.58 7.22 2.67
C ARG A 64 7.32 8.61 2.09
N VAL A 65 6.89 8.68 0.83
CA VAL A 65 6.69 9.96 0.11
C VAL A 65 5.27 10.52 0.27
N GLY A 66 4.33 9.69 0.71
CA GLY A 66 2.98 10.13 1.03
C GLY A 66 2.27 9.11 1.91
N CYS A 67 1.35 9.58 2.74
CA CYS A 67 0.48 8.71 3.52
C CYS A 67 -0.89 9.37 3.76
N CYS A 68 -1.90 8.54 4.00
CA CYS A 68 -3.22 9.00 4.40
C CYS A 68 -3.90 7.98 5.32
N VAL A 69 -4.80 8.45 6.18
CA VAL A 69 -5.61 7.60 7.05
C VAL A 69 -6.81 7.06 6.27
N ILE A 70 -7.11 5.78 6.47
CA ILE A 70 -8.29 5.13 5.91
C ILE A 70 -9.51 5.53 6.76
N GLY A 71 -10.28 6.49 6.25
CA GLY A 71 -11.51 6.99 6.85
C GLY A 71 -12.77 6.44 6.21
N ALA A 72 -13.90 6.55 6.91
CA ALA A 72 -15.21 6.28 6.32
C ALA A 72 -15.62 7.44 5.42
N ALA A 73 -16.08 7.12 4.21
CA ALA A 73 -16.72 8.08 3.31
C ALA A 73 -18.24 7.89 3.36
N PRO A 74 -19.04 8.95 3.13
CA PRO A 74 -20.47 8.79 2.90
C PRO A 74 -20.72 7.84 1.74
N LEU A 75 -21.76 7.02 1.86
CA LEU A 75 -22.23 6.23 0.72
C LEU A 75 -22.71 7.20 -0.36
N GLN A 76 -22.11 7.12 -1.54
CA GLN A 76 -22.62 7.82 -2.73
C GLN A 76 -23.77 6.98 -3.28
N GLY A 77 -24.98 7.54 -3.23
CA GLY A 77 -26.19 6.98 -3.83
C GLY A 77 -26.35 7.40 -5.28
#